data_AF-A0A316W9G2-F1
#
_entry.id   AF-A0A316W9G2-F1
#
_cell.length_a   1.000
_cell.length_b   1.000
_cell.length_c   1.000
_cell.angle_alpha   90.00
_cell.angle_beta   90.00
_cell.angle_gamma   90.00
#
_symmetry.space_group_name_H-M   'P 1'
#
loop_
_entity.id
_entity.type
_entity.pdbx_description
1 polymer ?
#
loop_
_entity_poly.entity_id
_entity_poly.type
_entity_poly.pdbx_seq_one_letter_code
_entity_poly.pdbx_strand_id
1 'polypeptide(L)'
;MKDIFEFKIVIHENLSENLVNCFLAFIEDHSVYWGGGYADNQINGGLYTDESVIININDFVKEFIAFFLHLEITIHKIEINMEDFYFYRFDHDAFVENYSFLPINIGCWEL
;
A
#
# COMPACT_ATOMS: atom_id res chain seq x y z
N MET A 1 4.94 12.64 13.48
CA MET A 1 4.43 11.93 12.27
C MET A 1 5.05 10.56 12.27
N LYS A 2 4.28 9.53 11.95
CA LYS A 2 4.73 8.14 11.98
C LYS A 2 4.53 7.53 10.60
N ASP A 3 5.62 7.12 9.97
CA ASP A 3 5.58 6.40 8.70
C ASP A 3 4.90 5.05 8.88
N ILE A 4 4.28 4.52 7.83
CA ILE A 4 3.60 3.22 7.79
C ILE A 4 4.37 2.29 6.85
N PHE A 5 4.44 2.65 5.57
CA PHE A 5 5.27 1.97 4.56
C PHE A 5 5.43 2.84 3.32
N GLU A 6 6.43 2.51 2.50
CA GLU A 6 6.52 2.99 1.13
C GLU A 6 5.89 2.00 0.15
N PHE A 7 5.41 2.49 -0.98
CA PHE A 7 4.82 1.64 -2.00
C PHE A 7 5.04 2.16 -3.42
N LYS A 8 4.90 1.23 -4.38
CA LYS A 8 4.81 1.50 -5.80
C LYS A 8 3.83 0.53 -6.45
N ILE A 9 2.82 1.07 -7.12
CA ILE A 9 1.82 0.30 -7.86
C ILE A 9 1.97 0.64 -9.33
N VAL A 10 2.20 -0.39 -10.14
CA VAL A 10 2.27 -0.30 -11.60
C VAL A 10 1.00 -0.91 -12.17
N ILE A 11 0.27 -0.11 -12.93
CA ILE A 11 -0.98 -0.47 -13.59
C ILE A 11 -0.66 -0.71 -15.07
N HIS A 12 -1.36 -1.66 -15.71
CA HIS A 12 -1.17 -1.94 -17.14
C HIS A 12 -1.71 -0.82 -18.04
N GLU A 13 -2.76 -0.16 -17.60
CA GLU A 13 -3.46 0.88 -18.32
C GLU A 13 -3.06 2.27 -17.84
N ASN A 14 -3.50 3.29 -18.56
CA ASN A 14 -3.34 4.65 -18.10
C ASN A 14 -4.21 4.89 -16.86
N LEU A 15 -3.60 5.53 -15.87
CA LEU A 15 -4.18 5.88 -14.60
C LEU A 15 -5.23 6.96 -14.81
N SER A 16 -6.46 6.67 -14.40
CA SER A 16 -7.52 7.68 -14.42
C SER A 16 -7.41 8.60 -13.20
N GLU A 17 -7.68 9.89 -13.36
CA GLU A 17 -7.75 10.83 -12.23
C GLU A 17 -8.73 10.35 -11.15
N ASN A 18 -9.80 9.65 -11.56
CA ASN A 18 -10.77 9.06 -10.65
C ASN A 18 -10.14 8.03 -9.70
N LEU A 19 -9.18 7.23 -10.18
CA LEU A 19 -8.49 6.24 -9.36
C LEU A 19 -7.70 6.90 -8.24
N VAL A 20 -7.01 8.01 -8.53
CA VAL A 20 -6.28 8.79 -7.51
C VAL A 20 -7.25 9.31 -6.45
N ASN A 21 -8.39 9.86 -6.87
CA ASN A 21 -9.40 10.35 -5.93
C ASN A 21 -9.98 9.22 -5.05
N CYS A 22 -10.24 8.05 -5.63
CA CYS A 22 -10.67 6.87 -4.85
C CYS A 22 -9.60 6.42 -3.87
N PHE A 23 -8.32 6.43 -4.27
CA PHE A 23 -7.21 6.08 -3.41
C PHE A 23 -7.06 7.06 -2.24
N LEU A 24 -7.14 8.37 -2.51
CA LEU A 24 -7.14 9.42 -1.48
C LEU A 24 -8.30 9.23 -0.49
N ALA A 25 -9.51 9.01 -0.99
CA ALA A 25 -10.67 8.75 -0.13
C ALA A 25 -10.48 7.50 0.76
N PHE A 26 -9.90 6.43 0.20
CA PHE A 26 -9.61 5.21 0.95
C PHE A 26 -8.63 5.46 2.11
N ILE A 27 -7.50 6.14 1.86
CA ILE A 27 -6.50 6.38 2.93
C ILE A 27 -7.01 7.40 3.97
N GLU A 28 -7.79 8.40 3.55
CA GLU A 28 -8.36 9.40 4.45
C GLU A 28 -9.37 8.78 5.43
N ASP A 29 -10.15 7.79 5.00
CA ASP A 29 -11.06 7.02 5.86
C ASP A 29 -10.31 6.29 6.99
N HIS A 30 -9.03 5.97 6.77
CA HIS A 30 -8.13 5.34 7.75
C HIS A 30 -7.31 6.34 8.56
N SER A 31 -7.55 7.66 8.42
CA SER A 31 -6.70 8.71 9.02
C SER A 31 -5.22 8.58 8.59
N VAL A 32 -5.01 8.16 7.35
CA VAL A 32 -3.69 8.01 6.72
C VAL A 32 -3.49 9.09 5.68
N TYR A 33 -2.26 9.59 5.59
CA TYR A 33 -1.82 10.59 4.63
C TYR A 33 -0.83 9.98 3.65
N TRP A 34 -0.74 10.59 2.47
CA TRP A 34 0.16 10.14 1.41
C TRP A 34 1.15 11.24 1.03
N GLY A 35 2.43 10.91 1.13
CA GLY A 35 3.54 11.70 0.61
C GLY A 35 4.09 11.02 -0.64
N GLY A 36 3.67 11.49 -1.82
CA GLY A 36 4.09 10.85 -3.07
C GLY A 36 3.49 11.47 -4.31
N GLY A 37 3.44 10.68 -5.37
CA GLY A 37 2.92 11.13 -6.65
C GLY A 37 2.47 9.99 -7.54
N TYR A 38 1.79 10.37 -8.60
CA TYR A 38 1.35 9.47 -9.65
C TYR A 38 1.83 9.97 -11.01
N ALA A 39 2.02 9.03 -11.92
CA ALA A 39 2.35 9.25 -13.31
C ALA A 39 1.49 8.31 -14.17
N ASP A 40 1.63 8.39 -15.50
CA ASP A 40 0.73 7.78 -16.49
C ASP A 40 0.18 6.39 -16.13
N ASN A 41 0.98 5.48 -15.58
CA ASN A 41 0.52 4.15 -15.19
C ASN A 41 0.98 3.72 -13.80
N GLN A 42 1.28 4.68 -12.92
CA GLN A 42 1.92 4.39 -11.64
C GLN A 42 1.44 5.30 -10.51
N ILE A 43 1.24 4.72 -9.32
CA ILE A 43 1.14 5.45 -8.04
C ILE A 43 2.31 5.03 -7.16
N ASN A 44 2.95 5.97 -6.47
CA ASN A 44 4.02 5.67 -5.53
C ASN A 44 4.12 6.70 -4.40
N GLY A 45 4.83 6.34 -3.35
CA GLY A 45 5.18 7.23 -2.24
C GLY A 45 5.15 6.52 -0.90
N GLY A 46 5.19 7.32 0.17
CA GLY A 46 5.06 6.87 1.54
C GLY A 46 3.66 7.14 2.09
N LEU A 47 3.16 6.21 2.89
CA LEU A 47 2.00 6.41 3.75
C LEU A 47 2.45 6.70 5.17
N TYR A 48 1.83 7.69 5.80
CA TYR A 48 2.13 8.09 7.17
C TYR A 48 0.86 8.52 7.90
N THR A 49 0.91 8.54 9.23
CA THR A 49 -0.20 8.99 10.07
C THR A 49 0.31 9.84 11.23
N ASP A 50 -0.60 10.42 12.01
CA ASP A 50 -0.25 11.09 13.25
C ASP A 50 0.24 10.09 14.31
N GLU A 51 1.15 10.50 15.19
CA GLU A 51 1.72 9.62 16.22
C GLU A 51 0.67 9.07 17.21
N SER A 52 -0.46 9.77 17.36
CA SER A 52 -1.56 9.34 18.22
C SER A 52 -2.45 8.27 17.60
N VAL A 53 -2.38 8.04 16.28
CA VAL A 53 -3.20 7.06 15.57
C VAL A 53 -2.59 5.67 15.70
N ILE A 54 -3.40 4.71 16.13
CA ILE A 54 -3.01 3.31 16.27
C ILE A 54 -3.57 2.53 15.07
N ILE A 55 -2.68 2.05 14.20
CA ILE A 55 -3.01 1.22 13.04
C ILE A 55 -2.56 -0.21 13.29
N ASN A 56 -3.44 -1.18 13.03
CA ASN A 56 -3.03 -2.57 12.89
C ASN A 56 -2.45 -2.78 11.50
N ILE A 57 -1.12 -2.95 11.42
CA ILE A 57 -0.42 -3.06 10.14
C ILE A 57 -0.89 -4.25 9.30
N ASN A 58 -1.24 -5.38 9.92
CA ASN A 58 -1.70 -6.57 9.18
C ASN A 58 -3.04 -6.34 8.50
N ASP A 59 -3.96 -5.69 9.19
CA ASP A 59 -5.31 -5.41 8.66
C ASP A 59 -5.21 -4.33 7.57
N PHE A 60 -4.49 -3.25 7.86
CA PHE A 60 -4.33 -2.15 6.92
C PHE A 60 -3.65 -2.56 5.61
N VAL A 61 -2.59 -3.39 5.66
CA VAL A 61 -1.92 -3.87 4.45
C VAL A 61 -2.84 -4.76 3.61
N LYS A 62 -3.65 -5.61 4.26
CA LYS A 62 -4.65 -6.45 3.57
C LYS A 62 -5.72 -5.57 2.91
N GLU A 63 -6.24 -4.57 3.62
CA GLU A 63 -7.24 -3.63 3.11
C GLU A 63 -6.69 -2.78 1.96
N PHE A 64 -5.45 -2.28 2.08
CA PHE A 64 -4.76 -1.53 1.04
C PHE A 64 -4.64 -2.36 -0.25
N ILE A 65 -4.19 -3.61 -0.15
CA ILE A 65 -4.09 -4.50 -1.32
C ILE A 65 -5.46 -4.84 -1.89
N ALA A 66 -6.42 -5.17 -1.02
CA ALA A 66 -7.77 -5.50 -1.43
C ALA A 66 -8.45 -4.33 -2.15
N PHE A 67 -8.21 -3.09 -1.72
CA PHE A 67 -8.69 -1.89 -2.40
C PHE A 67 -8.28 -1.93 -3.87
N PHE A 68 -6.98 -2.08 -4.16
CA PHE A 68 -6.49 -2.08 -5.54
C PHE A 68 -6.96 -3.28 -6.36
N LEU A 69 -7.03 -4.49 -5.76
CA LEU A 69 -7.49 -5.69 -6.47
C LEU A 69 -8.99 -5.68 -6.80
N HIS A 70 -9.80 -4.91 -6.06
CA HIS A 70 -11.22 -4.74 -6.34
C HIS A 70 -11.52 -3.61 -7.31
N LEU A 71 -10.52 -2.81 -7.69
CA LEU A 71 -10.68 -1.86 -8.79
C LEU A 71 -10.83 -2.65 -10.10
N GLU A 72 -11.71 -2.21 -10.99
CA GLU A 72 -11.87 -2.78 -12.34
C GLU A 72 -10.69 -2.40 -13.27
N ILE A 73 -9.45 -2.60 -12.79
CA ILE A 73 -8.20 -2.27 -13.47
C ILE A 73 -7.27 -3.49 -13.48
N THR A 74 -6.38 -3.55 -14.47
CA THR A 74 -5.36 -4.60 -14.51
C THR A 74 -4.07 -4.10 -13.84
N ILE A 75 -3.69 -4.74 -12.74
CA ILE A 75 -2.47 -4.41 -11.98
C ILE A 75 -1.31 -5.26 -12.48
N HIS A 76 -0.20 -4.60 -12.84
CA HIS A 76 1.02 -5.29 -13.24
C HIS A 76 1.85 -5.70 -12.01
N LYS A 77 1.97 -4.78 -11.04
CA LYS A 77 2.78 -4.99 -9.84
C LYS A 77 2.34 -4.09 -8.70
N ILE A 78 2.34 -4.62 -7.48
CA ILE A 78 2.26 -3.87 -6.23
C ILE A 78 3.55 -4.16 -5.47
N GLU A 79 4.35 -3.14 -5.21
CA GLU A 79 5.52 -3.20 -4.35
C GLU A 79 5.21 -2.44 -3.06
N ILE A 80 5.43 -3.08 -1.91
CA ILE A 80 5.31 -2.46 -0.59
C ILE A 80 6.63 -2.67 0.12
N ASN A 81 7.25 -1.60 0.61
CA ASN A 81 8.45 -1.65 1.43
C ASN A 81 8.10 -1.20 2.83
N MET A 82 8.17 -2.11 3.80
CA MET A 82 7.92 -1.80 5.20
C MET A 82 9.22 -1.55 5.94
N GLU A 83 9.20 -0.58 6.86
CA GLU A 83 10.30 -0.36 7.78
C GLU A 83 10.33 -1.43 8.89
N ASP A 84 11.53 -1.70 9.42
CA ASP A 84 11.82 -2.78 10.37
C ASP A 84 10.91 -2.81 11.60
N PHE A 85 10.50 -1.64 12.11
CA PHE A 85 9.68 -1.56 13.31
C PHE A 85 8.22 -1.96 13.09
N TYR A 86 7.77 -2.18 11.85
CA TYR A 86 6.52 -2.85 11.57
C TYR A 86 6.68 -4.34 11.33
N PHE A 87 7.87 -4.77 10.90
CA PHE A 87 8.12 -6.16 10.52
C PHE A 87 7.83 -7.14 11.67
N TYR A 88 8.26 -6.84 12.90
CA TYR A 88 7.98 -7.71 14.05
C TYR A 88 6.48 -7.82 14.39
N ARG A 89 5.64 -6.94 13.84
CA ARG A 89 4.18 -6.99 13.98
C ARG A 89 3.49 -7.49 12.72
N PHE A 90 4.17 -7.53 11.57
CA PHE A 90 3.60 -7.94 10.30
C PHE A 90 3.84 -9.43 10.08
N ASP A 91 2.76 -10.17 9.86
CA ASP A 91 2.81 -11.60 9.58
C ASP A 91 3.14 -11.83 8.09
N HIS A 92 4.42 -11.60 7.75
CA HIS A 92 4.92 -11.69 6.39
C HIS A 92 4.73 -13.10 5.81
N ASP A 93 5.02 -14.15 6.57
CA ASP A 93 4.94 -15.52 6.09
C ASP A 93 3.49 -15.90 5.77
N ALA A 94 2.54 -15.61 6.67
CA ALA A 94 1.13 -15.83 6.38
C ALA A 94 0.65 -15.00 5.19
N PHE A 95 1.19 -13.79 5.01
CA PHE A 95 0.87 -12.96 3.86
C PHE A 95 1.36 -13.60 2.55
N VAL A 96 2.64 -13.96 2.46
CA VAL A 96 3.23 -14.57 1.26
C VAL A 96 2.52 -15.86 0.88
N GLU A 97 2.18 -16.71 1.86
CA GLU A 97 1.44 -17.95 1.59
C GLU A 97 0.06 -17.68 0.97
N ASN A 98 -0.71 -16.77 1.57
CA ASN A 98 -2.09 -16.49 1.15
C ASN A 98 -2.18 -15.71 -0.18
N TYR A 99 -1.15 -14.96 -0.54
CA TYR A 99 -1.16 -14.04 -1.68
C TYR A 99 -0.08 -14.32 -2.72
N SER A 100 0.57 -15.49 -2.65
CA SER A 100 1.67 -15.90 -3.54
C SER A 100 1.38 -15.84 -5.05
N PHE A 101 0.10 -15.89 -5.44
CA PHE A 101 -0.35 -15.84 -6.83
C PHE A 101 -0.69 -14.42 -7.32
N LEU A 102 -0.66 -13.42 -6.43
CA LEU A 102 -0.95 -12.03 -6.78
C LEU A 102 0.34 -11.31 -7.21
N PRO A 103 0.22 -10.21 -7.99
CA PRO A 103 1.38 -9.44 -8.44
C PRO A 103 1.97 -8.55 -7.32
N ILE A 104 2.08 -9.07 -6.10
CA ILE A 104 2.46 -8.34 -4.90
C ILE A 104 3.88 -8.75 -4.49
N ASN A 105 4.73 -7.77 -4.24
CA ASN A 105 6.04 -7.95 -3.67
C ASN A 105 6.16 -7.10 -2.40
N ILE A 106 6.45 -7.74 -1.28
CA ILE A 106 6.70 -7.03 -0.02
C ILE A 106 8.20 -7.12 0.27
N GLY A 107 8.87 -5.97 0.20
CA GLY A 107 10.26 -5.81 0.55
C GLY A 107 10.43 -5.39 2.00
N CYS A 108 11.54 -5.80 2.60
CA CYS A 108 11.97 -5.36 3.93
C CYS A 108 13.36 -4.77 3.80
N TRP A 109 13.55 -3.59 4.35
CA TRP A 109 14.86 -2.95 4.43
C TRP A 109 15.31 -3.00 5.89
N GLU A 110 16.24 -3.91 6.19
CA GLU A 110 17.03 -3.81 7.42
C GLU A 110 17.86 -2.52 7.36
N LEU A 111 17.68 -1.61 8.32
CA LEU A 111 18.54 -0.43 8.49
C LEU A 111 19.97 -0.80 8.89
#